data_AF-A0A7J6WM45-F1
#
_entry.id   AF-A0A7J6WM45-F1
#
_cell.length_a   1.000
_cell.length_b   1.000
_cell.length_c   1.000
_cell.angle_alpha   90.00
_cell.angle_beta   90.00
_cell.angle_gamma   90.00
#
_symmetry.space_group_name_H-M   'P 1'
#
loop_
_entity.id
_entity.type
_entity.pdbx_description
1 polymer ?
#
loop_
_entity_poly.entity_id
_entity_poly.type
_entity_poly.pdbx_seq_one_letter_code
_entity_poly.pdbx_strand_id
1 'polypeptide(L)'
;MYTQPIFLRLLVTWFADFPDAVHSFLDSRDHLTYLLELVSSSSETVFTRGLSAVLLGECVLFNNSDDSGRDAFMVVDAISQKIGLTSYFLKFDEMQKSFPFLSAKALQQRKPLARSSAASMSEIEDVEENNLTNLKHDEDPVLMSVFDAPFVNLVKRLESEIRESIVNVYSHPKSKVAVVPVEMEQMNGESNEDYIKRLKSFVEKQCKEVQDLLGRNATLAEDVAGTGGAGVSGSDQINGGRDRVQ
;
A
#
# COMPACT_ATOMS: atom_id res chain seq x y z
N MET A 1 6.59 23.84 -9.72
CA MET A 1 6.28 23.48 -8.32
C MET A 1 6.70 22.02 -8.14
N TYR A 2 7.99 21.77 -7.95
CA TYR A 2 8.58 20.40 -7.87
C TYR A 2 9.32 20.16 -6.56
N THR A 3 9.33 21.14 -5.66
CA THR A 3 10.04 21.07 -4.38
C THR A 3 9.57 19.89 -3.55
N GLN A 4 8.26 19.66 -3.48
CA GLN A 4 7.68 18.58 -2.70
C GLN A 4 8.07 17.18 -3.20
N PRO A 5 7.94 16.81 -4.49
CA PRO A 5 8.48 15.56 -5.02
C PRO A 5 10.00 15.39 -4.81
N ILE A 6 10.79 16.47 -4.87
CA ILE A 6 12.24 16.43 -4.63
C ILE A 6 12.53 16.07 -3.16
N PHE A 7 11.86 16.71 -2.20
CA PHE A 7 12.02 16.37 -0.78
C PHE A 7 11.53 14.96 -0.48
N LEU A 8 10.41 14.53 -1.06
CA LEU A 8 9.90 13.18 -0.89
C LEU A 8 10.87 12.14 -1.46
N ARG A 9 11.46 12.37 -2.64
CA ARG A 9 12.51 11.52 -3.20
C ARG A 9 13.69 11.37 -2.24
N LEU A 10 14.15 12.49 -1.68
CA LEU A 10 15.27 12.49 -0.73
C LEU A 10 14.94 11.67 0.51
N LEU A 11 13.74 11.86 1.08
CA LEU A 11 13.29 11.11 2.25
C LEU A 11 13.19 9.61 1.96
N VAL A 12 12.61 9.22 0.81
CA VAL A 12 12.51 7.80 0.40
C VAL A 12 13.90 7.19 0.30
N THR A 13 14.84 7.93 -0.29
CA THR A 13 16.22 7.46 -0.42
C THR A 13 16.92 7.36 0.95
N TRP A 14 16.55 8.21 1.90
CA TRP A 14 17.17 8.25 3.22
C TRP A 14 16.61 7.16 4.16
N PHE A 15 15.32 6.84 4.05
CA PHE A 15 14.68 5.83 4.90
C PHE A 15 15.00 4.41 4.47
N ALA A 16 15.24 4.21 3.16
CA ALA A 16 15.59 2.93 2.59
C ALA A 16 16.75 2.27 3.36
N ASP A 17 16.46 1.11 3.94
CA ASP A 17 17.41 0.27 4.67
C ASP A 17 18.07 0.96 5.88
N PHE A 18 17.44 2.03 6.42
CA PHE A 18 17.99 2.81 7.54
C PHE A 18 16.94 3.08 8.65
N PRO A 19 16.74 2.11 9.58
CA PRO A 19 15.74 2.19 10.65
C PRO A 19 15.85 3.42 11.55
N ASP A 20 17.06 3.91 11.83
CA ASP A 20 17.27 5.07 12.70
C ASP A 20 16.65 6.36 12.13
N ALA A 21 16.66 6.55 10.80
CA ALA A 21 15.98 7.69 10.18
C ALA A 21 14.46 7.55 10.28
N VAL A 22 13.93 6.34 10.13
CA VAL A 22 12.50 6.07 10.31
C VAL A 22 12.08 6.35 11.75
N HIS A 23 12.86 5.91 12.73
CA HIS A 23 12.58 6.20 14.14
C HIS A 23 12.63 7.70 14.44
N SER A 24 13.66 8.41 13.97
CA SER A 24 13.77 9.86 14.13
C SER A 24 12.61 10.61 13.46
N PHE A 25 12.10 10.10 12.33
CA PHE A 25 10.95 10.70 11.67
C PHE A 25 9.64 10.48 12.45
N LEU A 26 9.45 9.26 12.95
CA LEU A 26 8.27 8.87 13.74
C LEU A 26 8.27 9.45 15.16
N ASP A 27 9.35 10.09 15.59
CA ASP A 27 9.41 10.79 16.87
C ASP A 27 8.37 11.90 16.99
N SER A 28 8.00 12.54 15.87
CA SER A 28 6.88 13.48 15.83
C SER A 28 5.63 12.84 15.23
N ARG A 29 4.51 12.89 15.98
CA ARG A 29 3.21 12.38 15.51
C ARG A 29 2.65 13.18 14.34
N ASP A 30 3.02 14.45 14.22
CA ASP A 30 2.54 15.34 13.17
C ASP A 30 3.05 14.90 11.80
N HIS A 31 4.25 14.32 11.74
CA HIS A 31 4.83 13.81 10.50
C HIS A 31 4.01 12.66 9.90
N LEU A 32 3.62 11.69 10.73
CA LEU A 32 2.78 10.57 10.29
C LEU A 32 1.39 11.06 9.86
N THR A 33 0.82 12.02 10.60
CA THR A 33 -0.47 12.61 10.26
C THR A 33 -0.43 13.33 8.92
N TYR A 34 0.62 14.12 8.69
CA TYR A 34 0.84 14.84 7.45
C TYR A 34 1.00 13.89 6.25
N LEU A 35 1.77 12.79 6.39
CA LEU A 35 1.89 11.80 5.32
C LEU A 35 0.54 11.14 4.98
N LEU A 36 -0.27 10.80 5.99
CA LEU A 36 -1.61 10.23 5.78
C LEU A 36 -2.50 11.21 5.00
N GLU A 37 -2.43 12.50 5.32
CA GLU A 37 -3.17 13.55 4.59
C GLU A 37 -2.67 13.71 3.15
N LEU A 38 -1.35 13.70 2.94
CA LEU A 38 -0.77 13.78 1.61
C LEU A 38 -1.20 12.62 0.71
N VAL A 39 -1.28 11.41 1.24
CA VAL A 39 -1.73 10.23 0.47
C VAL A 39 -3.22 10.32 0.12
N SER A 40 -4.05 10.80 1.04
CA SER A 40 -5.50 10.96 0.84
C SER A 40 -5.89 12.18 0.01
N SER A 41 -5.00 13.16 -0.15
CA SER A 41 -5.34 14.45 -0.77
C SER A 41 -5.58 14.33 -2.27
N SER A 42 -6.80 14.64 -2.73
CA SER A 42 -7.15 14.61 -4.15
C SER A 42 -6.51 15.75 -4.96
N SER A 43 -6.12 16.84 -4.29
CA SER A 43 -5.47 18.00 -4.92
C SER A 43 -3.98 17.81 -5.17
N GLU A 44 -3.37 16.77 -4.58
CA GLU A 44 -1.95 16.47 -4.75
C GLU A 44 -1.66 15.72 -6.04
N THR A 45 -0.44 15.89 -6.55
CA THR A 45 0.01 15.17 -7.75
C THR A 45 0.11 13.68 -7.49
N VAL A 46 -0.03 12.87 -8.55
CA VAL A 46 0.14 11.41 -8.47
C VAL A 46 1.50 11.03 -7.88
N PHE A 47 2.56 11.77 -8.21
CA PHE A 47 3.91 11.55 -7.67
C PHE A 47 4.01 11.89 -6.18
N THR A 48 3.42 13.00 -5.73
CA THR A 48 3.36 13.34 -4.31
C THR A 48 2.68 12.23 -3.53
N ARG A 49 1.48 11.79 -3.98
CA ARG A 49 0.71 10.75 -3.30
C ARG A 49 1.46 9.42 -3.27
N GLY A 50 2.00 9.01 -4.43
CA GLY A 50 2.74 7.75 -4.55
C GLY A 50 4.01 7.73 -3.71
N LEU A 51 4.82 8.78 -3.74
CA LEU A 51 6.03 8.87 -2.90
C LEU A 51 5.71 8.96 -1.40
N SER A 52 4.63 9.66 -1.03
CA SER A 52 4.18 9.71 0.36
C SER A 52 3.68 8.34 0.82
N ALA A 53 3.04 7.56 -0.07
CA ALA A 53 2.66 6.18 0.21
C ALA A 53 3.90 5.29 0.39
N VAL A 54 4.94 5.44 -0.44
CA VAL A 54 6.22 4.73 -0.26
C VAL A 54 6.80 5.04 1.13
N LEU A 55 6.89 6.32 1.53
CA LEU A 55 7.40 6.72 2.85
C LEU A 55 6.61 6.13 4.02
N LEU A 56 5.27 6.12 3.92
CA LEU A 56 4.42 5.47 4.92
C LEU A 56 4.71 3.97 5.00
N GLY A 57 4.92 3.32 3.87
CA GLY A 57 5.30 1.91 3.81
C GLY A 57 6.67 1.64 4.40
N GLU A 58 7.65 2.52 4.19
CA GLU A 58 8.97 2.43 4.83
C GLU A 58 8.87 2.56 6.36
N CYS A 59 7.92 3.37 6.86
CA CYS A 59 7.59 3.45 8.28
C CYS A 59 6.95 2.16 8.84
N VAL A 60 6.50 1.25 7.97
CA VAL A 60 6.09 -0.11 8.36
C VAL A 60 7.27 -1.07 8.25
N LEU A 61 7.99 -1.01 7.12
CA LEU A 61 9.03 -1.98 6.75
C LEU A 61 10.27 -1.91 7.65
N PHE A 62 10.73 -0.71 7.98
CA PHE A 62 11.97 -0.51 8.74
C PHE A 62 11.73 -0.08 10.18
N ASN A 63 10.48 -0.18 10.66
CA ASN A 63 10.13 0.14 12.04
C ASN A 63 10.23 -1.10 12.93
N ASN A 64 11.45 -1.36 13.40
CA ASN A 64 11.79 -2.52 14.22
C ASN A 64 11.52 -2.31 15.72
N SER A 65 10.83 -1.22 16.11
CA SER A 65 10.63 -0.89 17.52
C SER A 65 9.38 -1.56 18.07
N ASP A 66 9.55 -2.71 18.72
CA ASP A 66 8.45 -3.38 19.44
C ASP A 66 8.05 -2.67 20.75
N ASP A 67 8.86 -1.71 21.21
CA ASP A 67 8.80 -1.15 22.57
C ASP A 67 8.29 0.31 22.63
N SER A 68 8.04 0.96 21.49
CA SER A 68 7.82 2.42 21.43
C SER A 68 6.35 2.88 21.39
N GLY A 69 5.38 1.94 21.38
CA GLY A 69 3.96 2.26 21.18
C GLY A 69 3.63 2.86 19.80
N ARG A 70 4.63 2.94 18.92
CA ARG A 70 4.57 3.39 17.52
C ARG A 70 5.10 2.30 16.61
N ASP A 71 4.71 1.07 16.87
CA ASP A 71 5.16 -0.09 16.12
C ASP A 71 4.57 -0.11 14.69
N ALA A 72 5.11 -0.98 13.84
CA ALA A 72 4.65 -1.16 12.47
C ALA A 72 3.14 -1.42 12.38
N PHE A 73 2.56 -2.10 13.39
CA PHE A 73 1.13 -2.38 13.45
C PHE A 73 0.29 -1.11 13.59
N MET A 74 0.68 -0.16 14.45
CA MET A 74 -0.01 1.12 14.60
C MET A 74 -0.02 1.95 13.31
N VAL A 75 1.07 1.90 12.54
CA VAL A 75 1.15 2.56 11.23
C VAL A 75 0.20 1.90 10.23
N VAL A 76 0.19 0.57 10.17
CA VAL A 76 -0.73 -0.20 9.30
C VAL A 76 -2.19 0.04 9.67
N ASP A 77 -2.54 0.03 10.96
CA ASP A 77 -3.90 0.33 11.41
C ASP A 77 -4.30 1.77 11.03
N ALA A 78 -3.41 2.76 11.22
CA ALA A 78 -3.68 4.13 10.81
C ALA A 78 -3.92 4.27 9.29
N ILE A 79 -3.16 3.56 8.45
CA ILE A 79 -3.39 3.50 7.00
C ILE A 79 -4.75 2.86 6.71
N SER A 80 -5.05 1.72 7.34
CA SER A 80 -6.32 1.02 7.15
C SER A 80 -7.52 1.87 7.54
N GLN A 81 -7.45 2.62 8.65
CA GLN A 81 -8.56 3.44 9.15
C GLN A 81 -8.74 4.74 8.34
N LYS A 82 -7.67 5.41 7.94
CA LYS A 82 -7.76 6.74 7.29
C LYS A 82 -7.82 6.69 5.77
N ILE A 83 -7.22 5.69 5.15
CA ILE A 83 -7.07 5.61 3.69
C ILE A 83 -7.79 4.36 3.16
N GLY A 84 -7.70 3.25 3.89
CA GLY A 84 -8.07 1.92 3.42
C GLY A 84 -6.94 1.29 2.63
N LEU A 85 -6.60 0.02 2.93
CA LEU A 85 -5.42 -0.65 2.36
C LEU A 85 -5.48 -0.76 0.83
N THR A 86 -6.66 -1.06 0.27
CA THR A 86 -6.85 -1.12 -1.19
C THR A 86 -6.59 0.24 -1.85
N SER A 87 -7.17 1.31 -1.31
CA SER A 87 -6.98 2.68 -1.81
C SER A 87 -5.53 3.15 -1.68
N TYR A 88 -4.88 2.77 -0.58
CA TYR A 88 -3.46 3.00 -0.36
C TYR A 88 -2.61 2.30 -1.43
N PHE A 89 -2.87 1.02 -1.70
CA PHE A 89 -2.12 0.26 -2.71
C PHE A 89 -2.32 0.78 -4.13
N LEU A 90 -3.50 1.33 -4.45
CA LEU A 90 -3.75 1.97 -5.74
C LEU A 90 -2.83 3.18 -6.00
N LYS A 91 -2.28 3.83 -4.97
CA LYS A 91 -1.37 4.97 -5.15
C LYS A 91 -0.03 4.58 -5.76
N PHE A 92 0.44 3.37 -5.51
CA PHE A 92 1.58 2.82 -6.21
C PHE A 92 1.26 2.57 -7.69
N ASP A 93 0.11 1.94 -7.96
CA ASP A 93 -0.30 1.61 -9.33
C ASP A 93 -0.52 2.86 -10.19
N GLU A 94 -1.16 3.89 -9.62
CA GLU A 94 -1.32 5.21 -10.25
C GLU A 94 0.04 5.83 -10.60
N MET A 95 1.00 5.80 -9.66
CA MET A 95 2.35 6.34 -9.87
C MET A 95 3.14 5.55 -10.91
N GLN A 96 3.08 4.21 -10.89
CA GLN A 96 3.78 3.35 -11.86
C GLN A 96 3.26 3.50 -13.29
N LYS A 97 1.98 3.84 -13.48
CA LYS A 97 1.38 4.13 -14.80
C LYS A 97 1.84 5.47 -15.38
N SER A 98 2.53 6.29 -14.60
CA SER A 98 3.00 7.61 -15.03
C SER A 98 4.28 7.53 -15.88
N PHE A 99 4.47 8.51 -16.77
CA PHE A 99 5.57 8.56 -17.76
C PHE A 99 6.96 8.15 -17.24
N PRO A 100 7.47 8.63 -16.09
CA PRO A 100 8.84 8.31 -15.67
C PRO A 100 9.07 6.82 -15.42
N PHE A 101 8.06 6.10 -14.95
CA PHE A 101 8.13 4.68 -14.65
C PHE A 101 8.01 3.81 -15.91
N LEU A 102 7.22 4.25 -16.89
CA LEU A 102 7.11 3.62 -18.20
C LEU A 102 8.41 3.79 -19.03
N SER A 103 8.98 5.00 -19.04
CA SER A 103 10.23 5.31 -19.72
C SER A 103 11.42 4.53 -19.13
N ALA A 104 11.52 4.45 -17.80
CA ALA A 104 12.53 3.63 -17.14
C ALA A 104 12.40 2.13 -17.47
N LYS A 105 11.16 1.60 -17.60
CA LYS A 105 10.91 0.22 -18.01
C LYS A 105 11.38 -0.04 -19.45
N ALA A 106 11.09 0.88 -20.37
CA ALA A 106 11.55 0.81 -21.76
C ALA A 106 13.08 0.90 -21.86
N LEU A 107 13.73 1.73 -21.05
CA LEU A 107 15.19 1.86 -21.02
C LEU A 107 15.87 0.60 -20.47
N GLN A 108 15.25 -0.10 -19.52
CA GLN A 108 15.72 -1.40 -19.03
C GLN A 108 15.63 -2.49 -20.10
N GLN A 109 14.54 -2.53 -20.88
CA GLN A 109 14.40 -3.46 -22.01
C GLN A 109 15.40 -3.18 -23.14
N ARG A 110 15.83 -1.92 -23.30
CA ARG A 110 16.81 -1.50 -24.32
C ARG A 110 18.28 -1.67 -23.93
N LYS A 111 18.60 -2.17 -22.73
CA LYS A 111 20.01 -2.38 -22.34
C LYS A 111 20.64 -3.44 -23.29
N PRO A 112 21.62 -3.09 -24.13
CA PRO A 112 22.01 -3.95 -25.24
C PRO A 112 22.79 -5.16 -24.75
N LEU A 113 22.42 -6.34 -25.25
CA LEU A 113 23.26 -7.54 -25.25
C LEU A 113 24.58 -7.20 -25.95
N ALA A 114 25.63 -6.93 -25.16
CA ALA A 114 26.96 -6.74 -25.70
C ALA A 114 27.54 -8.10 -26.13
N ARG A 115 27.82 -8.19 -27.44
CA ARG A 115 28.69 -9.16 -28.16
C ARG A 115 28.10 -10.55 -28.47
N SER A 116 27.60 -10.73 -29.69
CA SER A 116 28.38 -11.36 -30.78
C SER A 116 27.58 -11.45 -32.08
N SER A 117 28.36 -11.51 -33.16
CA SER A 117 28.05 -11.36 -34.58
C SER A 117 26.86 -12.11 -35.20
N ALA A 118 26.35 -11.46 -36.24
CA ALA A 118 25.88 -11.97 -37.54
C ALA A 118 24.56 -12.76 -37.62
N ALA A 119 23.63 -12.15 -38.39
CA ALA A 119 22.55 -12.74 -39.16
C ALA A 119 21.47 -13.53 -38.41
N SER A 120 20.32 -12.88 -38.20
CA SER A 120 19.01 -13.49 -38.47
C SER A 120 17.95 -12.39 -38.55
N MET A 121 17.32 -12.28 -39.72
CA MET A 121 16.05 -11.58 -39.86
C MET A 121 15.01 -12.39 -39.09
N SER A 122 14.35 -11.76 -38.12
CA SER A 122 13.02 -12.16 -37.70
C SER A 122 12.30 -10.90 -37.25
N GLU A 123 11.17 -10.65 -37.93
CA GLU A 123 10.17 -9.65 -37.60
C GLU A 123 9.88 -9.67 -36.09
N ILE A 124 10.04 -8.52 -35.45
CA ILE A 124 9.58 -8.29 -34.08
C ILE A 124 8.28 -7.51 -34.19
N GLU A 125 7.27 -8.07 -33.54
CA GLU A 125 5.88 -7.63 -33.49
C GLU A 125 5.76 -6.17 -33.02
N ASP A 126 5.15 -5.36 -33.89
CA ASP A 126 4.70 -3.99 -33.67
C ASP A 126 3.47 -3.95 -32.72
N VAL A 127 3.68 -4.14 -31.42
CA VAL A 127 2.57 -4.08 -30.44
C VAL A 127 2.73 -3.00 -29.36
N GLU A 128 3.86 -2.27 -29.31
CA GLU A 128 4.08 -1.23 -28.29
C GLU A 128 4.19 0.20 -28.82
N GLU A 129 4.16 0.43 -30.14
CA GLU A 129 4.37 1.78 -30.69
C GLU A 129 3.17 2.72 -30.47
N ASN A 130 1.95 2.18 -30.35
CA ASN A 130 0.73 2.98 -30.21
C ASN A 130 0.57 3.62 -28.82
N ASN A 131 1.26 3.13 -27.79
CA ASN A 131 1.28 3.78 -26.47
C ASN A 131 2.41 4.82 -26.34
N LEU A 132 3.45 4.76 -27.18
CA LEU A 132 4.59 5.67 -27.14
C LEU A 132 4.33 7.00 -27.88
N THR A 133 3.43 7.00 -28.87
CA THR A 133 3.08 8.18 -29.66
C THR A 133 2.28 9.22 -28.87
N ASN A 134 1.48 8.80 -27.89
CA ASN A 134 0.77 9.69 -26.95
C ASN A 134 1.66 10.23 -25.81
N LEU A 135 2.87 9.69 -25.64
CA LEU A 135 3.79 10.08 -24.54
C LEU A 135 4.60 11.35 -24.85
N LYS A 136 4.74 11.75 -26.12
CA LYS A 136 5.63 12.86 -26.54
C LYS A 136 5.21 14.26 -26.08
N HIS A 137 4.05 14.42 -25.44
CA HIS A 137 3.52 15.74 -25.13
C HIS A 137 3.90 16.27 -23.73
N ASP A 138 4.35 15.42 -22.79
CA ASP A 138 4.57 15.82 -21.38
C ASP A 138 5.93 15.35 -20.83
N GLU A 139 7.03 15.58 -21.55
CA GLU A 139 8.38 15.40 -21.02
C GLU A 139 8.76 16.57 -20.13
N ASP A 140 8.28 16.58 -18.89
CA ASP A 140 8.75 17.51 -17.86
C ASP A 140 10.20 17.17 -17.46
N PRO A 141 11.20 17.97 -17.86
CA PRO A 141 12.60 17.61 -17.67
C PRO A 141 13.01 17.53 -16.19
N VAL A 142 12.33 18.30 -15.33
CA VAL A 142 12.62 18.31 -13.89
C VAL A 142 12.12 17.01 -13.26
N LEU A 143 10.93 16.57 -13.65
CA LEU A 143 10.36 15.32 -13.17
C LEU A 143 11.15 14.10 -13.65
N MET A 144 11.65 14.12 -14.88
CA MET A 144 12.58 13.09 -15.41
C MET A 144 13.87 12.99 -14.58
N SER A 145 14.37 14.12 -14.08
CA SER A 145 15.56 14.14 -13.21
C SER A 145 15.25 13.62 -11.80
N VAL A 146 14.04 13.84 -11.28
CA VAL A 146 13.59 13.32 -9.99
C VAL A 146 13.45 11.80 -10.03
N PHE A 147 12.93 11.25 -11.13
CA PHE A 147 12.68 9.82 -11.31
C PHE A 147 13.72 9.17 -12.24
N ASP A 148 14.99 9.26 -11.87
CA ASP A 148 16.05 8.54 -12.59
C ASP A 148 15.93 7.01 -12.42
N ALA A 149 16.59 6.27 -13.31
CA ALA A 149 16.50 4.81 -13.32
C ALA A 149 16.89 4.15 -11.99
N PRO A 150 17.96 4.58 -11.27
CA PRO A 150 18.26 4.06 -9.94
C PRO A 150 17.12 4.25 -8.94
N PHE A 151 16.55 5.46 -8.87
CA PHE A 151 15.47 5.76 -7.95
C PHE A 151 14.18 5.00 -8.29
N VAL A 152 13.82 4.89 -9.58
CA VAL A 152 12.67 4.08 -10.00
C VAL A 152 12.82 2.62 -9.60
N ASN A 153 14.02 2.05 -9.69
CA ASN A 153 14.27 0.67 -9.25
C ASN A 153 14.18 0.52 -7.73
N LEU A 154 14.67 1.50 -6.98
CA LEU A 154 14.49 1.56 -5.53
C LEU A 154 13.01 1.54 -5.17
N VAL A 155 12.20 2.42 -5.78
CA VAL A 155 10.75 2.49 -5.53
C VAL A 155 10.05 1.17 -5.85
N LYS A 156 10.38 0.51 -6.98
CA LYS A 156 9.79 -0.79 -7.34
C LYS A 156 10.14 -1.89 -6.35
N ARG A 157 11.38 -1.93 -5.86
CA ARG A 157 11.82 -2.87 -4.83
C ARG A 157 11.05 -2.62 -3.53
N LEU A 158 11.08 -1.39 -3.04
CA LEU A 158 10.40 -0.99 -1.81
C LEU A 158 8.91 -1.29 -1.87
N GLU A 159 8.24 -1.00 -2.98
CA GLU A 159 6.82 -1.31 -3.14
C GLU A 159 6.51 -2.81 -2.95
N SER A 160 7.31 -3.69 -3.54
CA SER A 160 7.14 -5.13 -3.38
C SER A 160 7.29 -5.55 -1.92
N GLU A 161 8.35 -5.08 -1.26
CA GLU A 161 8.64 -5.37 0.15
C GLU A 161 7.57 -4.80 1.09
N ILE A 162 7.09 -3.58 0.83
CA ILE A 162 6.04 -2.90 1.58
C ILE A 162 4.72 -3.68 1.49
N ARG A 163 4.32 -4.10 0.28
CA ARG A 163 3.08 -4.86 0.08
C ARG A 163 3.11 -6.16 0.89
N GLU A 164 4.21 -6.90 0.81
CA GLU A 164 4.41 -8.13 1.59
C GLU A 164 4.39 -7.85 3.10
N SER A 165 5.13 -6.85 3.55
CA SER A 165 5.21 -6.48 4.97
C SER A 165 3.86 -6.07 5.54
N ILE A 166 3.10 -5.22 4.84
CA ILE A 166 1.77 -4.80 5.28
C ILE A 166 0.81 -5.99 5.36
N VAL A 167 0.81 -6.88 4.37
CA VAL A 167 -0.03 -8.09 4.41
C VAL A 167 0.35 -8.96 5.60
N ASN A 168 1.65 -9.13 5.88
CA ASN A 168 2.13 -9.92 7.00
C ASN A 168 1.72 -9.33 8.36
N VAL A 169 1.93 -8.03 8.57
CA VAL A 169 1.57 -7.31 9.80
C VAL A 169 0.05 -7.27 9.99
N TYR A 170 -0.72 -7.09 8.91
CA TYR A 170 -2.18 -7.02 8.98
C TYR A 170 -2.82 -8.39 9.22
N SER A 171 -2.24 -9.48 8.70
CA SER A 171 -2.71 -10.85 8.92
C SER A 171 -2.36 -11.40 10.29
N HIS A 172 -1.33 -10.84 10.93
CA HIS A 172 -0.91 -11.17 12.29
C HIS A 172 -0.97 -9.93 13.18
N PRO A 173 -2.17 -9.33 13.36
CA PRO A 173 -2.31 -8.23 14.30
C PRO A 173 -1.77 -8.70 15.64
N LYS A 174 -0.93 -7.89 16.31
CA LYS A 174 -0.24 -8.28 17.55
C LYS A 174 -1.24 -8.90 18.52
N SER A 175 -1.30 -10.22 18.46
CA SER A 175 -2.17 -11.00 19.29
C SER A 175 -1.48 -11.00 20.63
N LYS A 176 -2.05 -10.29 21.59
CA LYS A 176 -1.67 -10.47 23.01
C LYS A 176 -2.00 -11.90 23.52
N VAL A 177 -2.27 -12.87 22.63
CA VAL A 177 -2.85 -14.19 22.90
C VAL A 177 -1.96 -15.34 22.40
N ALA A 178 -0.71 -15.10 21.98
CA ALA A 178 0.20 -16.16 21.49
C ALA A 178 1.18 -16.73 22.53
N VAL A 179 0.88 -16.56 23.82
CA VAL A 179 1.44 -17.37 24.91
C VAL A 179 0.22 -17.81 25.70
N VAL A 180 0.12 -19.10 26.06
CA VAL A 180 -0.89 -19.54 27.05
C VAL A 180 -0.80 -18.57 28.21
N PRO A 181 -1.80 -17.69 28.43
CA PRO A 181 -1.62 -16.60 29.35
C PRO A 181 -1.35 -17.20 30.73
N VAL A 182 -0.46 -16.58 31.52
CA VAL A 182 -0.33 -16.89 32.95
C VAL A 182 -1.71 -16.80 33.66
N GLU A 183 -2.66 -16.09 33.05
CA GLU A 183 -4.06 -16.02 33.46
C GLU A 183 -4.88 -17.31 33.20
N MET A 184 -4.36 -18.30 32.48
CA MET A 184 -4.96 -19.65 32.41
C MET A 184 -4.41 -20.61 33.46
N GLU A 185 -3.36 -20.22 34.19
CA GLU A 185 -2.88 -21.01 35.32
C GLU A 185 -3.66 -20.65 36.59
N GLN A 186 -3.95 -21.65 37.42
CA GLN A 186 -4.57 -21.43 38.72
C GLN A 186 -3.59 -20.70 39.63
N MET A 187 -3.99 -19.54 40.15
CA MET A 187 -3.10 -18.74 41.00
C MET A 187 -2.91 -19.43 42.37
N ASN A 188 -1.75 -19.23 43.00
CA ASN A 188 -1.47 -19.76 44.33
C ASN A 188 -2.50 -19.23 45.35
N GLY A 189 -3.33 -20.12 45.89
CA GLY A 189 -4.38 -19.78 46.86
C GLY A 189 -5.75 -19.44 46.25
N GLU A 190 -5.90 -19.53 44.93
CA GLU A 190 -7.20 -19.35 44.26
C GLU A 190 -8.10 -20.58 44.44
N SER A 191 -9.35 -20.35 44.84
CA SER A 191 -10.34 -21.44 44.94
C SER A 191 -10.71 -21.95 43.55
N ASN A 192 -11.07 -23.24 43.44
CA ASN A 192 -11.48 -23.82 42.15
C ASN A 192 -12.68 -23.08 41.53
N GLU A 193 -13.60 -22.57 42.35
CA GLU A 193 -14.78 -21.85 41.87
C GLU A 193 -14.41 -20.49 41.27
N ASP A 194 -13.49 -19.76 41.91
CA ASP A 194 -12.98 -18.49 41.41
C ASP A 194 -12.14 -18.67 40.14
N TYR A 195 -11.32 -19.73 40.09
CA TYR A 195 -10.55 -20.09 38.91
C TYR A 195 -11.45 -20.39 37.69
N ILE A 196 -12.50 -21.20 37.87
CA ILE A 196 -13.47 -21.50 36.82
C ILE A 196 -14.20 -20.23 36.36
N LYS A 197 -14.60 -19.37 37.29
CA LYS A 197 -15.30 -18.11 36.97
C LYS A 197 -14.40 -17.16 36.18
N ARG A 198 -13.13 -17.05 36.56
CA ARG A 198 -12.11 -16.25 35.86
C ARG A 198 -11.84 -16.80 34.46
N LEU A 199 -11.66 -18.12 34.34
CA LEU A 199 -11.45 -18.78 33.05
C LEU A 199 -12.65 -18.59 32.11
N LYS A 200 -13.88 -18.72 32.63
CA LYS A 200 -15.10 -18.47 31.87
C LYS A 200 -15.18 -17.01 31.38
N SER A 201 -14.91 -16.05 32.27
CA SER A 201 -14.91 -14.63 31.90
C SER A 201 -13.83 -14.31 30.85
N PHE A 202 -12.67 -14.98 30.94
CA PHE A 202 -11.60 -14.83 29.95
C PHE A 202 -12.03 -15.37 28.58
N VAL A 203 -12.59 -16.58 28.53
CA VAL A 203 -13.09 -17.17 27.28
C VAL A 203 -14.20 -16.32 26.67
N GLU A 204 -15.15 -15.82 27.46
CA GLU A 204 -16.20 -14.91 26.97
C GLU A 204 -15.64 -13.61 26.39
N LYS A 205 -14.58 -13.06 27.01
CA LYS A 205 -13.90 -11.87 26.50
C LYS A 205 -13.21 -12.16 25.16
N GLN A 206 -12.51 -13.30 25.05
CA GLN A 206 -11.88 -13.72 23.80
C GLN A 206 -12.89 -13.97 22.68
N CYS A 207 -14.05 -14.58 22.99
CA CYS A 207 -15.13 -14.74 22.02
C CYS A 207 -15.65 -13.40 21.50
N LYS A 208 -15.77 -12.39 22.36
CA LYS A 208 -16.19 -11.03 21.94
C LYS A 208 -15.15 -10.37 21.05
N GLU A 209 -13.87 -10.49 21.38
CA GLU A 209 -12.78 -9.94 20.57
C GLU A 209 -12.71 -10.60 19.18
N VAL A 210 -12.86 -11.92 19.12
CA VAL A 210 -12.93 -12.66 17.84
C VAL A 210 -14.16 -12.26 17.02
N GLN A 211 -15.31 -12.07 17.66
CA GLN A 211 -16.54 -11.65 16.98
C GLN A 211 -16.43 -10.22 16.43
N ASP A 212 -15.78 -9.31 17.15
CA ASP A 212 -15.51 -7.95 16.69
C ASP A 212 -14.59 -7.95 15.46
N LEU A 213 -13.52 -8.76 15.50
CA LEU A 213 -12.62 -8.96 14.36
C LEU A 213 -13.34 -9.56 13.15
N LEU A 214 -14.20 -10.57 13.35
CA LEU A 214 -15.04 -11.13 12.28
C LEU A 214 -16.00 -10.08 11.69
N GLY A 215 -16.59 -9.23 12.52
CA GLY A 215 -17.44 -8.13 12.07
C GLY A 215 -16.67 -7.13 11.19
N ARG A 216 -15.48 -6.72 11.62
CA ARG A 216 -14.58 -5.86 10.84
C ARG A 216 -14.16 -6.51 9.51
N ASN A 217 -13.86 -7.82 9.52
CA ASN A 217 -13.52 -8.55 8.30
C ASN A 217 -14.72 -8.70 7.36
N ALA A 218 -15.94 -8.84 7.89
CA ALA A 218 -17.16 -8.89 7.08
C ALA A 218 -17.43 -7.56 6.39
N THR A 219 -17.28 -6.43 7.10
CA THR A 219 -17.40 -5.10 6.48
C THR A 219 -16.34 -4.87 5.41
N LEU A 220 -15.11 -5.35 5.64
CA LEU A 220 -14.04 -5.29 4.64
C LEU A 220 -14.34 -6.16 3.41
N ALA A 221 -14.89 -7.36 3.59
CA ALA A 221 -15.29 -8.22 2.49
C ALA A 221 -16.45 -7.62 1.68
N GLU A 222 -17.38 -6.93 2.34
CA GLU A 222 -18.48 -6.20 1.68
C GLU A 222 -17.96 -4.98 0.90
N ASP A 223 -17.01 -4.21 1.46
CA ASP A 223 -16.36 -3.11 0.75
C ASP A 223 -15.60 -3.61 -0.49
N VAL A 224 -14.95 -4.78 -0.40
CA VAL A 224 -14.29 -5.43 -1.55
C VAL A 224 -15.32 -5.86 -2.61
N ALA A 225 -16.47 -6.39 -2.21
CA ALA A 225 -17.52 -6.82 -3.13
C ALA A 225 -18.27 -5.64 -3.79
N GLY A 226 -18.54 -4.57 -3.03
CA GLY A 226 -19.23 -3.38 -3.50
C GLY A 226 -18.39 -2.55 -4.49
N THR A 227 -17.08 -2.51 -4.28
CA THR A 227 -16.16 -1.81 -5.20
C THR A 227 -15.99 -2.56 -6.54
N GLY A 228 -16.37 -3.84 -6.61
CA GLY A 228 -16.39 -4.63 -7.85
C GLY A 228 -17.66 -4.48 -8.72
N GLY A 229 -18.72 -3.82 -8.22
CA GLY A 229 -20.03 -3.75 -8.89
C GLY A 229 -20.37 -2.44 -9.61
N ALA A 230 -19.60 -1.37 -9.39
CA ALA A 230 -19.89 -0.04 -9.95
C ALA A 230 -19.11 0.21 -11.24
N GLY A 231 -19.46 -0.49 -12.32
CA GLY A 231 -18.87 -0.28 -13.64
C GLY A 231 -19.76 -0.78 -14.78
N VAL A 232 -20.27 0.17 -15.57
CA VAL A 232 -21.05 0.03 -16.81
C VAL A 232 -22.57 -0.20 -16.64
N SER A 233 -23.26 0.85 -16.18
CA SER A 233 -24.50 1.27 -16.84
C SER A 233 -24.15 2.39 -17.82
N GLY A 234 -24.24 2.11 -19.12
CA GLY A 234 -23.91 3.08 -20.16
C GLY A 234 -24.30 2.59 -21.55
N SER A 235 -25.53 2.95 -21.94
CA SER A 235 -26.01 3.18 -23.30
C SER A 235 -25.83 2.08 -24.36
N ASP A 236 -26.93 1.39 -24.67
CA ASP A 236 -27.37 1.21 -26.05
C ASP A 236 -28.86 0.81 -26.07
N GLN A 237 -29.75 1.74 -26.42
CA GLN A 237 -30.76 1.49 -27.45
C GLN A 237 -31.57 2.74 -27.79
N ILE A 238 -31.27 3.21 -28.99
CA ILE A 238 -32.02 4.16 -29.81
C ILE A 238 -33.30 3.47 -30.32
N ASN A 239 -34.44 4.11 -30.07
CA ASN A 239 -35.62 4.25 -30.94
C ASN A 239 -36.31 2.97 -31.52
N GLY A 240 -37.59 2.75 -31.18
CA GLY A 240 -38.44 1.88 -32.00
C GLY A 240 -39.78 1.40 -31.41
N GLY A 241 -40.79 2.28 -31.33
CA GLY A 241 -42.17 2.00 -31.77
C GLY A 241 -43.12 1.07 -30.98
N ARG A 242 -44.40 1.48 -31.03
CA ARG A 242 -45.68 0.72 -30.88
C ARG A 242 -46.09 0.31 -29.46
N ASP A 243 -47.16 0.85 -28.90
CA ASP A 243 -48.61 0.75 -29.20
C ASP A 243 -49.30 -0.20 -28.18
N ARG A 244 -50.35 0.32 -27.50
CA ARG A 244 -51.52 -0.41 -26.95
C ARG A 244 -51.26 -1.33 -25.71
N VAL A 245 -52.12 -1.52 -24.71
CA VAL A 245 -53.60 -1.50 -24.54
C VAL A 245 -53.96 -1.28 -23.06
N GLN A 246 -55.10 -0.60 -22.83
CA GLN A 246 -55.98 -0.54 -21.63
C GLN A 246 -55.52 0.23 -20.38
#